data_AF-A0A7S2A307-F1
#
_entry.id   AF-A0A7S2A307-F1
#
_cell.length_a   1.000
_cell.length_b   1.000
_cell.length_c   1.000
_cell.angle_alpha   90.00
_cell.angle_beta   90.00
_cell.angle_gamma   90.00
#
_symmetry.space_group_name_H-M   'P 1'
#
loop_
_entity.id
_entity.type
_entity.pdbx_description
1 polymer ?
#
loop_
_entity_poly.entity_id
_entity_poly.type
_entity_poly.pdbx_seq_one_letter_code
_entity_poly.pdbx_strand_id
1 'polypeptide(L)'
;VSSIRSYYGEEVAYYFAWMGHFTLWLLYPALTGLAVSYAEEASGDAGGSCPLAALHGLSTFLWAVLAVRFWDREENRLAYGWGTYSSTGYEKARLYNARPEFEGAPRISPVSGLAETYYPPYRRRLKYAG
;
A
#
# COMPACT_ATOMS: atom_id res chain seq x y z
N VAL A 1 16.27 -5.42 -1.74
CA VAL A 1 15.42 -4.39 -2.38
C VAL A 1 16.24 -3.32 -3.09
N SER A 2 17.31 -2.76 -2.50
CA SER A 2 18.12 -1.70 -3.15
C SER A 2 18.72 -2.10 -4.50
N SER A 3 19.24 -3.32 -4.66
CA SER A 3 19.76 -3.80 -5.95
C SER A 3 18.66 -3.94 -7.01
N ILE A 4 17.45 -4.33 -6.59
CA ILE A 4 16.27 -4.43 -7.47
C ILE A 4 15.86 -3.02 -7.91
N ARG A 5 15.87 -2.06 -6.99
CA ARG A 5 15.62 -0.64 -7.30
C ARG A 5 16.57 -0.11 -8.35
N SER A 6 17.88 -0.33 -8.20
CA SER A 6 18.87 0.20 -9.14
C SER A 6 18.72 -0.36 -10.55
N TYR A 7 18.14 -1.55 -10.71
CA TYR A 7 17.98 -2.21 -12.00
C TYR A 7 16.57 -2.03 -12.61
N TYR A 8 15.52 -2.17 -11.81
CA TYR A 8 14.11 -2.15 -12.26
C TYR A 8 13.35 -0.87 -11.89
N GLY A 9 13.96 0.03 -11.11
CA GLY A 9 13.30 1.23 -10.62
C GLY A 9 12.52 1.01 -9.31
N GLU A 10 11.98 2.10 -8.80
CA GLU A 10 11.38 2.16 -7.46
C GLU A 10 10.01 1.50 -7.39
N GLU A 11 9.21 1.60 -8.47
CA GLU A 11 7.88 1.00 -8.52
C GLU A 11 7.95 -0.54 -8.38
N VAL A 12 8.87 -1.17 -9.11
CA VAL A 12 9.09 -2.63 -9.04
C VAL A 12 9.70 -3.02 -7.69
N ALA A 13 10.63 -2.20 -7.16
CA ALA A 13 11.24 -2.45 -5.86
C ALA A 13 10.21 -2.41 -4.72
N TYR A 14 9.24 -1.50 -4.77
CA TYR A 14 8.14 -1.42 -3.80
C TYR A 14 7.30 -2.69 -3.79
N TYR A 15 6.97 -3.23 -4.96
CA TYR A 15 6.21 -4.47 -5.06
C TYR A 15 6.90 -5.64 -4.35
N PHE A 16 8.20 -5.85 -4.61
CA PHE A 16 8.95 -6.92 -3.96
C PHE A 16 9.14 -6.67 -2.45
N ALA A 17 9.27 -5.40 -2.03
CA ALA A 17 9.31 -5.06 -0.61
C ALA A 17 7.99 -5.39 0.10
N TRP A 18 6.85 -5.02 -0.49
CA TRP A 18 5.51 -5.35 0.01
C TRP A 18 5.30 -6.85 0.09
N MET A 19 5.67 -7.58 -0.97
CA MET A 19 5.53 -9.03 -1.00
C MET A 19 6.33 -9.70 0.12
N GLY A 20 7.58 -9.27 0.35
CA GLY A 20 8.40 -9.78 1.44
C GLY A 20 7.78 -9.51 2.81
N HIS A 21 7.31 -8.29 3.04
CA HIS A 21 6.58 -7.92 4.26
C HIS A 21 5.34 -8.80 4.45
N PHE A 22 4.46 -8.87 3.46
CA PHE A 22 3.22 -9.61 3.55
C PHE A 22 3.44 -11.12 3.77
N THR A 23 4.42 -11.71 3.10
CA THR A 23 4.75 -13.15 3.26
C THR A 23 5.20 -13.46 4.68
N LEU A 24 6.02 -12.61 5.29
CA LEU A 24 6.43 -12.78 6.69
C LEU A 24 5.27 -12.53 7.66
N TRP A 25 4.42 -11.54 7.37
CA TRP A 25 3.25 -11.24 8.21
C TRP A 25 2.18 -12.33 8.16
N LEU A 26 2.07 -13.09 7.06
CA LEU A 26 1.18 -14.26 6.94
C LEU A 26 1.55 -15.41 7.87
N LEU A 27 2.76 -15.43 8.44
CA LEU A 27 3.15 -16.45 9.42
C LEU A 27 2.26 -16.39 10.67
N TYR A 28 1.82 -15.19 11.08
CA TYR A 28 0.93 -15.04 12.24
C TYR A 28 -0.43 -15.73 12.07
N PRO A 29 -1.24 -15.41 11.03
CA PRO A 29 -2.53 -16.08 10.83
C PRO A 29 -2.35 -17.57 10.50
N ALA A 30 -1.27 -17.96 9.83
CA ALA A 30 -0.98 -19.38 9.57
C ALA A 30 -0.77 -20.17 10.87
N LEU A 31 0.07 -19.66 11.78
CA LEU A 31 0.37 -20.33 13.05
C LEU A 31 -0.83 -20.33 14.00
N THR A 32 -1.52 -19.20 14.13
CA THR A 32 -2.68 -19.07 15.02
C THR A 32 -3.87 -19.89 14.52
N GLY A 33 -4.09 -19.94 13.20
CA GLY A 33 -5.11 -20.80 12.59
C GLY A 33 -4.85 -22.28 12.85
N LEU A 34 -3.62 -22.76 12.61
CA LEU A 34 -3.25 -24.15 12.89
C LEU A 34 -3.40 -24.52 14.38
N ALA A 35 -3.02 -23.61 15.27
CA ALA A 35 -3.17 -23.82 16.72
C ALA A 35 -4.64 -23.97 17.14
N VAL A 36 -5.53 -23.16 16.57
CA VAL A 36 -6.98 -23.24 16.83
C VAL A 36 -7.55 -24.55 16.29
N SER A 37 -7.22 -24.93 15.05
CA SER A 37 -7.73 -26.19 14.46
C SER A 37 -7.31 -27.41 15.28
N TYR A 38 -6.06 -27.46 15.75
CA TYR A 38 -5.61 -28.57 16.61
C TYR A 38 -6.29 -28.57 17.98
N ALA A 39 -6.52 -27.40 18.57
CA ALA A 39 -7.20 -27.27 19.86
C ALA A 39 -8.69 -27.67 19.80
N GLU A 40 -9.38 -27.32 18.71
CA GLU A 40 -10.76 -27.73 18.44
C GLU A 40 -10.86 -29.25 18.29
N GLU A 41 -9.94 -29.86 17.54
CA GLU A 41 -9.87 -31.32 17.37
C GLU A 41 -9.62 -32.04 18.71
N ALA A 42 -8.67 -31.54 19.51
CA ALA A 42 -8.36 -32.13 20.83
C ALA A 42 -9.51 -31.98 21.84
N SER A 43 -10.31 -30.93 21.72
CA SER A 43 -11.45 -30.68 22.62
C SER A 43 -12.69 -31.50 22.24
N GLY A 44 -12.72 -32.12 21.05
CA GLY A 44 -13.85 -32.90 20.55
C GLY A 44 -15.12 -32.07 20.31
N ASP A 45 -15.02 -30.75 20.40
CA ASP A 45 -16.15 -29.83 20.35
C ASP A 45 -16.31 -29.28 18.93
N ALA A 46 -17.04 -30.02 18.10
CA ALA A 46 -17.31 -29.66 16.70
C ALA A 46 -18.31 -28.49 16.56
N GLY A 47 -18.80 -27.93 17.67
CA GLY A 47 -19.90 -26.96 17.68
C GLY A 47 -19.51 -25.49 17.51
N GLY A 48 -18.23 -25.16 17.34
CA GLY A 48 -17.78 -23.76 17.18
C GLY A 48 -18.06 -22.86 18.39
N SER A 49 -18.38 -23.45 19.55
CA SER A 49 -18.68 -22.73 20.80
C SER A 49 -17.42 -22.41 21.61
N CYS A 50 -16.25 -22.79 21.10
CA CYS A 50 -14.98 -22.57 21.80
C CYS A 50 -14.62 -21.06 21.78
N PRO A 51 -14.38 -20.43 22.94
CA PRO A 51 -13.98 -19.02 23.03
C PRO A 51 -12.73 -18.69 22.19
N LEU A 52 -11.87 -19.69 21.93
CA LEU A 52 -10.66 -19.56 21.13
C LEU A 52 -10.93 -19.18 19.67
N ALA A 53 -12.01 -19.66 19.06
CA ALA A 53 -12.37 -19.32 17.68
C ALA A 53 -12.78 -17.84 17.56
N ALA A 54 -13.57 -17.35 18.52
CA ALA A 54 -13.93 -15.93 18.60
C ALA A 54 -12.70 -15.04 18.85
N LEU A 55 -11.79 -15.45 19.73
CA LEU A 55 -10.52 -14.76 19.96
C LEU A 55 -9.63 -14.73 18.72
N HIS A 56 -9.60 -15.81 17.93
CA HIS A 56 -8.88 -15.87 16.67
C HIS A 56 -9.47 -14.91 15.62
N GLY A 57 -10.79 -14.79 15.53
CA GLY A 57 -11.45 -13.79 14.67
C GLY A 57 -11.06 -12.35 15.04
N LEU A 58 -11.07 -12.00 16.33
CA LEU A 58 -10.62 -10.69 16.79
C LEU A 58 -9.12 -10.47 16.53
N SER A 59 -8.32 -11.52 16.73
CA SER A 59 -6.87 -11.50 16.53
C SER A 59 -6.49 -11.32 15.06
N THR A 60 -7.20 -11.96 14.13
CA THR A 60 -6.98 -11.80 12.68
C THR A 60 -7.40 -10.41 12.20
N PHE A 61 -8.48 -9.83 12.74
CA PHE A 61 -8.84 -8.44 12.49
C PHE A 61 -7.76 -7.48 12.98
N LEU A 62 -7.30 -7.65 14.22
CA LEU A 62 -6.22 -6.84 14.80
C LEU A 62 -4.94 -6.98 13.95
N TRP A 63 -4.59 -8.21 13.58
CA TRP A 63 -3.46 -8.49 12.69
C TRP A 63 -3.59 -7.77 11.35
N ALA A 64 -4.76 -7.78 10.70
CA ALA A 64 -4.96 -7.13 9.41
C ALA A 64 -4.70 -5.62 9.50
N VAL A 65 -5.18 -4.97 10.57
CA VAL A 65 -4.91 -3.56 10.83
C VAL A 65 -3.41 -3.35 11.08
N LEU A 66 -2.79 -4.16 11.95
CA LEU A 66 -1.36 -4.03 12.26
C LEU A 66 -0.49 -4.25 11.02
N ALA A 67 -0.76 -5.27 10.20
CA ALA A 67 0.01 -5.58 9.00
C ALA A 67 0.08 -4.39 8.04
N VAL A 68 -1.05 -3.71 7.85
CA VAL A 68 -1.12 -2.48 7.04
C VAL A 68 -0.41 -1.32 7.73
N ARG A 69 -0.62 -1.11 9.05
CA ARG A 69 0.05 -0.01 9.77
C ARG A 69 1.56 -0.13 9.84
N PHE A 70 2.07 -1.34 9.98
CA PHE A 70 3.51 -1.59 9.94
C PHE A 70 4.05 -1.42 8.53
N TRP A 71 3.27 -1.76 7.51
CA TRP A 71 3.62 -1.43 6.14
C TRP A 71 3.68 0.07 5.91
N ASP A 72 2.71 0.87 6.38
CA ASP A 72 2.75 2.33 6.28
C ASP A 72 4.08 2.88 6.81
N ARG A 73 4.62 2.29 7.90
CA ARG A 73 5.92 2.68 8.48
C ARG A 73 7.09 2.27 7.60
N GLU A 74 7.06 1.06 7.05
CA GLU A 74 8.12 0.54 6.17
C GLU A 74 8.14 1.26 4.82
N GLU A 75 6.98 1.52 4.24
CA GLU A 75 6.81 2.33 3.03
C GLU A 75 7.42 3.72 3.21
N ASN A 76 7.09 4.40 4.32
CA ASN A 76 7.69 5.71 4.61
C ASN A 76 9.21 5.65 4.79
N ARG A 77 9.72 4.59 5.43
CA ARG A 77 11.17 4.37 5.56
C ARG A 77 11.85 4.20 4.21
N LEU A 78 11.25 3.40 3.32
CA LEU A 78 11.76 3.17 1.96
C LEU A 78 11.67 4.45 1.12
N ALA A 79 10.53 5.14 1.15
CA ALA A 79 10.31 6.39 0.42
C ALA A 79 11.33 7.46 0.83
N TYR A 80 11.60 7.56 2.13
CA TYR A 80 12.58 8.50 2.66
C TYR A 80 14.00 8.11 2.22
N GLY A 81 14.38 6.84 2.40
CA GLY A 81 15.69 6.34 1.97
C GLY A 81 15.91 6.41 0.45
N TRP A 82 14.84 6.45 -0.33
CA TRP A 82 14.90 6.57 -1.79
C TRP A 82 14.81 8.00 -2.30
N GLY A 83 14.41 8.96 -1.45
CA GLY A 83 14.25 10.35 -1.83
C GLY A 83 12.92 10.64 -2.56
N THR A 84 11.96 9.72 -2.54
CA THR A 84 10.64 9.88 -3.16
C THR A 84 9.52 10.25 -2.22
N TYR A 85 9.79 10.28 -0.91
CA TYR A 85 8.85 10.63 0.16
C TYR A 85 8.08 11.93 -0.08
N SER A 86 8.77 12.97 -0.58
CA SER A 86 8.22 14.31 -0.77
C SER A 86 8.23 14.77 -2.23
N SER A 87 8.27 13.83 -3.17
CA SER A 87 8.24 14.15 -4.59
C SER A 87 6.91 14.84 -4.93
N THR A 88 6.96 16.17 -5.05
CA THR A 88 5.77 16.98 -5.30
C THR A 88 5.18 16.57 -6.65
N GLY A 89 3.86 16.70 -6.84
CA GLY A 89 3.23 16.43 -8.15
C GLY A 89 3.94 17.17 -9.31
N TYR A 90 4.51 18.34 -9.00
CA TYR A 90 5.43 19.08 -9.87
C TYR A 90 6.72 18.31 -10.21
N GLU A 91 7.46 17.79 -9.22
CA GLU A 91 8.70 17.04 -9.46
C GLU A 91 8.43 15.77 -10.27
N LYS A 92 7.34 15.06 -9.98
CA LYS A 92 6.91 13.90 -10.78
C LYS A 92 6.54 14.31 -12.20
N ALA A 93 5.79 15.40 -12.40
CA ALA A 93 5.46 15.91 -13.72
C ALA A 93 6.70 16.36 -14.51
N ARG A 94 7.71 16.92 -13.82
CA ARG A 94 9.00 17.31 -14.42
C ARG A 94 9.86 16.10 -14.79
N LEU A 95 9.87 15.05 -13.97
CA LEU A 95 10.66 13.84 -14.19
C LEU A 95 10.06 12.90 -15.24
N TYR A 96 8.73 12.74 -15.23
CA TYR A 96 8.02 11.72 -16.01
C TYR A 96 7.16 12.28 -17.15
N ASN A 97 7.15 13.61 -17.35
CA ASN A 97 6.24 14.33 -18.24
C ASN A 97 4.75 14.04 -17.93
N ALA A 98 3.86 14.90 -18.45
CA ALA A 98 2.44 14.56 -18.44
C ALA A 98 2.20 13.33 -19.34
N ARG A 99 1.25 12.46 -18.96
CA ARG A 99 0.82 11.34 -19.82
C ARG A 99 0.48 11.91 -21.20
N PRO A 100 0.90 11.28 -22.32
CA PRO A 100 0.67 11.82 -23.66
C PRO A 100 -0.82 12.09 -23.99
N GLU A 101 -1.71 11.28 -23.43
CA GLU A 101 -3.16 11.38 -23.59
C GLU A 101 -3.82 12.39 -22.63
N PHE A 102 -3.05 13.10 -21.80
CA PHE A 102 -3.60 14.03 -20.84
C PHE A 102 -4.07 15.32 -21.54
N GLU A 103 -5.39 15.52 -21.56
CA GLU A 103 -6.03 16.70 -22.14
C GLU A 103 -6.25 17.79 -21.09
N GLY A 104 -5.84 19.02 -21.42
CA GLY A 104 -6.00 20.19 -20.55
C GLY A 104 -5.73 21.50 -21.30
N ALA A 105 -6.08 22.62 -20.67
CA ALA A 105 -5.77 23.93 -21.21
C ALA A 105 -4.31 24.31 -20.86
N PRO A 106 -3.52 24.87 -21.80
CA PRO A 106 -2.18 25.36 -21.46
C PRO A 106 -2.27 26.51 -20.47
N ARG A 107 -1.46 26.47 -19.41
CA ARG A 107 -1.41 27.47 -18.35
C ARG A 107 0.04 27.61 -17.83
N ILE A 108 0.41 28.80 -17.34
CA ILE A 108 1.64 28.97 -16.55
C ILE A 108 1.38 28.57 -15.10
N SER A 109 2.16 27.61 -14.61
CA SER A 109 2.06 27.11 -13.24
C SER A 109 2.38 28.22 -12.24
N PRO A 110 1.52 28.47 -11.23
CA PRO A 110 1.74 29.53 -10.24
C PRO A 110 2.88 29.21 -9.25
N VAL A 111 3.34 27.96 -9.19
CA VAL A 111 4.40 27.51 -8.26
C VAL A 111 5.76 27.47 -8.96
N SER A 112 5.82 26.96 -10.19
CA SER A 112 7.09 26.76 -10.91
C SER A 112 7.36 27.78 -12.00
N GLY A 113 6.35 28.55 -12.43
CA GLY A 113 6.47 29.49 -13.56
C GLY A 113 6.61 28.81 -14.94
N LEU A 114 6.53 27.48 -15.01
CA LEU A 114 6.63 26.74 -16.26
C LEU A 114 5.26 26.56 -16.94
N ALA A 115 5.27 26.41 -18.27
CA ALA A 115 4.07 26.06 -19.01
C ALA A 115 3.66 24.60 -18.71
N GLU A 116 2.43 24.39 -18.26
CA GLU A 116 1.84 23.11 -17.94
C GLU A 116 0.46 22.96 -18.61
N THR A 117 0.06 21.73 -18.92
CA THR A 117 -1.32 21.42 -19.25
C THR A 117 -2.12 21.32 -17.94
N TYR A 118 -3.15 22.16 -17.80
CA TYR A 118 -3.96 22.24 -16.58
C TYR A 118 -5.39 21.76 -16.82
N TYR A 119 -5.87 20.89 -15.92
CA TYR A 119 -7.26 20.44 -15.89
C TYR A 119 -7.90 20.78 -14.53
N PRO A 120 -9.05 21.49 -14.48
CA PRO A 120 -9.64 21.94 -13.23
C PRO A 120 -10.11 20.78 -12.32
N PRO A 121 -9.82 20.82 -11.02
CA PRO A 121 -10.12 19.72 -10.11
C PRO A 121 -11.62 19.51 -9.89
N TYR A 122 -12.45 20.55 -10.03
CA TYR A 122 -13.91 20.40 -9.92
C TYR A 122 -14.49 19.59 -11.09
N ARG A 123 -13.99 19.80 -12.32
CA ARG A 123 -14.38 19.00 -13.50
C ARG A 123 -13.93 17.56 -13.34
N ARG A 124 -12.72 17.35 -12.78
CA ARG A 124 -12.17 16.01 -12.52
C ARG A 124 -13.00 15.25 -11.50
N ARG A 125 -13.37 15.90 -10.40
CA ARG A 125 -14.23 15.30 -9.36
C ARG A 125 -15.61 14.94 -9.89
N LEU A 126 -16.22 15.82 -10.70
CA LEU A 126 -17.52 15.53 -11.32
C LEU A 126 -17.44 14.29 -12.24
N LYS A 127 -16.36 14.15 -13.02
CA LYS A 127 -16.12 12.99 -13.89
C LYS A 127 -15.97 11.67 -13.14
N TYR A 128 -15.45 11.68 -11.91
CA TYR A 128 -15.34 10.47 -11.07
C TYR A 128 -16.61 10.17 -10.26
N ALA A 129 -17.54 11.12 -10.15
CA ALA A 129 -18.73 11.01 -9.32
C ALA A 129 -19.98 10.53 -10.09
N GLY A 130 -19.94 10.55 -11.43
CA GLY A 130 -20.96 9.96 -12.31
C GLY A 130 -20.48 8.65 -12.90
#